data_AF-A0A966UT22-F1
#
_entry.id   AF-A0A966UT22-F1
#
_cell.length_a   1.000
_cell.length_b   1.000
_cell.length_c   1.000
_cell.angle_alpha   90.00
_cell.angle_beta   90.00
_cell.angle_gamma   90.00
#
_symmetry.space_group_name_H-M   'P 1'
#
loop_
_entity.id
_entity.type
_entity.pdbx_description
1 polymer ?
#
loop_
_entity_poly.entity_id
_entity_poly.type
_entity_poly.pdbx_seq_one_letter_code
_entity_poly.pdbx_strand_id
1 'polypeptide(L)' 'TGSGGNGSANTGGGGGGGGNSGGGASTGGSGVVILRWLISSGTITVGAGLTADATTTSGSYYVKRITAGSGNVSWT' A
#
# COMPACT_ATOMS: atom_id res chain seq x y z
N THR A 1 -4.36 -31.08 -1.72
CA THR A 1 -3.28 -30.29 -2.36
C THR A 1 -3.40 -28.88 -1.84
N GLY A 2 -2.35 -28.38 -1.16
CA GLY A 2 -2.42 -27.12 -0.42
C GLY A 2 -2.07 -25.92 -1.29
N SER A 3 -2.85 -24.85 -1.18
CA SER A 3 -2.48 -23.53 -1.73
C SER A 3 -1.44 -22.88 -0.80
N GLY A 4 -0.52 -22.10 -1.35
CA GLY A 4 0.49 -21.38 -0.58
C GLY A 4 -0.11 -20.32 0.35
N GLY A 5 0.62 -19.87 1.37
CA GLY A 5 0.21 -18.71 2.17
C GLY A 5 0.49 -17.39 1.43
N ASN A 6 -0.33 -16.37 1.63
CA ASN A 6 0.00 -15.00 1.21
C ASN A 6 1.20 -14.49 2.02
N GLY A 7 2.01 -13.62 1.40
CA GLY A 7 3.06 -12.91 2.12
C GLY A 7 2.48 -11.98 3.18
N SER A 8 3.13 -11.90 4.34
CA SER A 8 2.74 -10.95 5.38
C SER A 8 2.97 -9.50 4.93
N ALA A 9 2.06 -8.61 5.32
CA ALA A 9 2.23 -7.19 5.03
C ALA A 9 3.48 -6.61 5.70
N ASN A 10 4.19 -5.72 5.00
CA ASN A 10 5.37 -4.96 5.45
C ASN A 10 6.61 -5.80 5.80
N THR A 11 6.70 -7.05 5.33
CA THR A 11 7.90 -7.89 5.56
C THR A 11 8.69 -8.18 4.29
N GLY A 12 8.26 -7.67 3.14
CA GLY A 12 8.93 -7.87 1.85
C GLY A 12 8.89 -9.32 1.32
N GLY A 13 8.14 -10.21 1.97
CA GLY A 13 8.03 -11.61 1.58
C GLY A 13 7.15 -11.84 0.36
N GLY A 14 7.53 -12.79 -0.50
CA GLY A 14 6.69 -13.30 -1.59
C GLY A 14 5.56 -14.20 -1.08
N GLY A 15 4.60 -14.50 -1.96
CA GLY A 15 3.56 -15.50 -1.70
C GLY A 15 4.08 -16.91 -1.93
N GLY A 16 3.46 -17.89 -1.27
CA GLY A 16 3.75 -19.31 -1.49
C GLY A 16 3.38 -19.77 -2.91
N GLY A 17 4.18 -20.67 -3.47
CA GLY A 17 3.95 -21.26 -4.79
C GLY A 17 2.72 -22.19 -4.83
N GLY A 18 2.18 -22.36 -6.04
CA GLY A 18 1.08 -23.29 -6.30
C GLY A 18 1.55 -24.75 -6.34
N GLY A 19 0.72 -25.68 -5.85
CA GLY A 19 1.00 -27.12 -5.93
C GLY A 19 0.62 -27.72 -7.29
N ASN A 20 1.29 -28.80 -7.70
CA ASN A 20 1.10 -29.48 -9.00
C ASN A 20 -0.34 -29.91 -9.33
N SER A 21 -1.22 -30.05 -8.35
CA SER A 21 -2.62 -30.43 -8.55
C SER A 21 -3.55 -29.23 -8.68
N GLY A 22 -3.05 -28.11 -9.23
CA GLY A 22 -3.85 -26.90 -9.49
C GLY A 22 -4.05 -25.99 -8.28
N GLY A 23 -3.21 -26.09 -7.25
CA GLY A 23 -3.23 -25.11 -6.16
C GLY A 23 -2.78 -23.74 -6.68
N GLY A 24 -3.56 -22.69 -6.45
CA GLY A 24 -3.22 -21.34 -6.89
C GLY A 24 -1.96 -20.80 -6.22
N ALA A 25 -1.19 -19.97 -6.94
CA ALA A 25 -0.13 -19.18 -6.35
C ALA A 25 -0.73 -18.06 -5.49
N SER A 26 -0.02 -17.69 -4.43
CA SER A 26 -0.47 -16.71 -3.45
C SER A 26 0.16 -15.34 -3.69
N THR A 27 -0.47 -14.29 -3.17
CA THR A 27 0.02 -12.93 -3.41
C THR A 27 1.25 -12.62 -2.56
N GLY A 28 2.16 -11.81 -3.11
CA GLY A 28 3.24 -11.21 -2.33
C GLY A 28 2.70 -10.31 -1.22
N GLY A 29 3.54 -10.07 -0.21
CA GLY A 29 3.22 -9.15 0.87
C GLY A 29 3.11 -7.71 0.36
N SER A 30 2.11 -6.99 0.86
CA SER A 30 1.92 -5.56 0.55
C SER A 30 2.88 -4.69 1.37
N GLY A 31 3.23 -3.52 0.85
CA GLY A 31 3.93 -2.47 1.59
C GLY A 31 3.01 -1.31 1.99
N VAL A 32 3.60 -0.32 2.64
CA VAL A 32 2.97 0.97 2.96
C VAL A 32 3.75 2.09 2.28
N VAL A 33 3.05 3.05 1.68
CA VAL A 33 3.64 4.30 1.21
C VAL A 33 3.30 5.42 2.19
N ILE A 34 4.30 6.17 2.63
CA ILE A 34 4.12 7.36 3.45
C ILE A 34 4.52 8.57 2.62
N LEU A 35 3.55 9.44 2.35
CA LEU A 35 3.78 10.75 1.75
C LEU A 35 3.90 11.77 2.88
N ARG A 36 4.98 12.56 2.85
CA ARG A 36 5.20 13.68 3.75
C ARG A 36 5.56 14.91 2.92
N TRP A 37 4.84 16.00 3.11
CA TRP A 37 5.04 17.24 2.37
C TRP A 37 4.76 18.47 3.21
N LEU A 38 5.33 19.61 2.82
CA LEU A 38 5.13 20.86 3.55
C LEU A 38 3.68 21.31 3.39
N ILE A 39 3.09 21.80 4.49
CA ILE A 39 1.75 22.38 4.50
C ILE A 39 1.66 23.54 3.50
N SER A 40 2.72 24.34 3.40
CA SER A 40 2.82 25.47 2.48
C SER A 40 2.94 25.07 1.00
N SER A 41 3.21 23.80 0.70
CA SER A 41 3.29 23.30 -0.68
C SER A 41 1.93 22.87 -1.25
N GLY A 42 0.86 22.92 -0.45
CA GLY A 42 -0.50 22.66 -0.90
C GLY A 42 -1.07 21.33 -0.40
N THR A 43 -2.02 20.80 -1.16
CA THR A 43 -2.78 19.59 -0.82
C THR A 43 -2.60 18.51 -1.88
N ILE A 44 -3.00 17.29 -1.52
CA ILE A 44 -3.01 16.15 -2.44
C ILE A 44 -4.41 15.61 -2.60
N THR A 45 -4.70 15.05 -3.77
CA THR A 45 -5.85 14.19 -3.99
C THR A 45 -5.39 12.75 -4.14
N VAL A 46 -6.00 11.85 -3.37
CA VAL A 46 -5.77 10.41 -3.46
C VAL A 46 -6.85 9.82 -4.37
N GLY A 47 -6.45 9.18 -5.46
CA GLY A 47 -7.38 8.52 -6.36
C GLY A 47 -8.15 7.36 -5.69
N ALA A 48 -9.37 7.11 -6.13
CA ALA A 48 -10.29 6.12 -5.52
C ALA A 48 -9.77 4.67 -5.47
N GLY A 49 -8.76 4.34 -6.29
CA GLY A 49 -8.12 3.03 -6.28
C GLY A 49 -7.10 2.81 -5.14
N LEU A 50 -6.85 3.83 -4.31
CA LEU A 50 -5.90 3.78 -3.20
C LEU A 50 -6.63 3.84 -1.86
N THR A 51 -6.24 2.95 -0.94
CA THR A 51 -6.67 3.01 0.46
C THR A 51 -5.69 3.85 1.25
N ALA A 52 -6.14 5.00 1.76
CA ALA A 52 -5.33 5.91 2.56
C ALA A 52 -6.04 6.30 3.86
N ASP A 53 -5.25 6.49 4.92
CA ASP A 53 -5.75 7.00 6.20
C ASP A 53 -6.15 8.47 6.12
N ALA A 54 -6.61 9.08 7.21
CA ALA A 54 -6.75 10.54 7.28
C ALA A 54 -5.38 11.25 7.15
N THR A 55 -5.39 12.50 6.66
CA THR A 55 -4.16 13.31 6.63
C THR A 55 -3.87 13.79 8.05
N THR A 56 -2.66 13.58 8.53
CA THR A 56 -2.20 14.07 9.84
C THR A 56 -1.17 15.18 9.68
N THR A 57 -0.96 15.95 10.74
CA THR A 57 0.02 17.05 10.75
C THR A 57 1.16 16.72 11.70
N SER A 58 2.39 16.95 11.26
CA SER A 58 3.61 16.81 12.05
C SER A 58 4.49 18.04 11.84
N GLY A 59 4.42 19.01 12.75
CA GLY A 59 5.05 20.32 12.59
C GLY A 59 4.53 21.02 11.32
N SER A 60 5.45 21.45 10.46
CA SER A 60 5.12 22.12 9.18
C SER A 60 4.79 21.15 8.04
N TYR A 61 4.61 19.86 8.32
CA TYR A 61 4.35 18.83 7.32
C TYR A 61 2.97 18.20 7.49
N TYR A 62 2.30 17.95 6.36
CA TYR A 62 1.25 16.95 6.28
C TYR A 62 1.85 15.57 6.04
N VAL A 63 1.17 14.56 6.57
CA VAL A 63 1.52 13.13 6.43
C VAL A 63 0.27 12.35 6.00
N LYS A 64 0.44 11.50 4.99
CA LYS A 64 -0.60 10.61 4.47
C LYS A 64 -0.01 9.22 4.31
N ARG A 65 -0.69 8.22 4.87
CA ARG A 65 -0.31 6.81 4.75
C ARG A 65 -1.26 6.11 3.78
N ILE A 66 -0.69 5.39 2.81
CA ILE A 66 -1.39 4.56 1.83
C ILE A 66 -1.03 3.11 2.13
N THR A 67 -2.04 2.25 2.30
CA THR A 67 -1.86 0.88 2.81
C THR A 67 -2.22 -0.21 1.80
N ALA A 68 -2.95 0.13 0.74
CA ALA A 68 -3.33 -0.80 -0.31
C ALA A 68 -3.76 -0.09 -1.59
N GLY A 69 -3.90 -0.88 -2.64
CA GLY A 69 -4.52 -0.46 -3.90
C GLY A 69 -3.53 0.00 -4.96
N SER A 70 -4.07 0.56 -6.03
CA SER A 70 -3.32 1.10 -7.16
C SER A 70 -4.08 2.29 -7.74
N GLY A 71 -3.35 3.35 -8.05
CA GLY A 71 -3.93 4.60 -8.52
C GLY A 71 -2.93 5.74 -8.43
N ASN A 72 -3.40 6.96 -8.69
CA ASN A 72 -2.58 8.15 -8.73
C ASN A 72 -2.77 9.01 -7.49
N VAL A 73 -1.71 9.75 -7.14
CA VAL A 73 -1.76 10.89 -6.22
C VAL A 73 -1.42 12.14 -7.03
N SER A 74 -2.29 13.15 -6.96
CA SER A 74 -2.09 14.45 -7.60
C SER A 74 -1.89 15.56 -6.57
N TRP A 75 -1.26 16.66 -7.00
CA TRP A 75 -0.81 17.78 -6.15
C TRP A 75 -1.38 19.10 -6.66
N THR A 76 -1.84 19.96 -5.74
CA THR A 76 -2.42 21.28 -6.02
C THR A 76 -2.04 22.30 -4.95
#